data_AF-A0A5B8U491-F1
#
_entry.id   AF-A0A5B8U491-F1
#
_cell.length_a   1.000
_cell.length_b   1.000
_cell.length_c   1.000
_cell.angle_alpha   90.00
_cell.angle_beta   90.00
_cell.angle_gamma   90.00
#
_symmetry.space_group_name_H-M   'P 1'
#
loop_
_entity.id
_entity.type
_entity.pdbx_description
1 polymer ?
#
loop_
_entity_poly.entity_id
_entity_poly.type
_entity_poly.pdbx_seq_one_letter_code
_entity_poly.pdbx_strand_id
1 'polypeptide(L)'
;MNWKIVGGPVPQPEAGDHRRVLYIAERGTARVGVVVELSGTVLACAPESLASPLDEAVRTMGRSLIEERAHEESLPRVLRVSTAGAVAAAA
;
A
#
# COMPACT_ATOMS: atom_id res chain seq x y z
N MET A 1 9.52 16.18 12.26
CA MET A 1 9.55 16.00 10.79
C MET A 1 8.74 14.76 10.48
N ASN A 2 7.76 14.87 9.59
CA ASN A 2 6.91 13.75 9.23
C ASN A 2 7.44 13.10 7.94
N TRP A 3 7.13 11.83 7.74
CA TRP A 3 7.36 11.15 6.49
C TRP A 3 6.54 11.80 5.36
N LYS A 4 7.11 11.83 4.16
CA LYS A 4 6.46 12.33 2.95
C LYS A 4 6.61 11.31 1.85
N ILE A 5 5.53 11.03 1.14
CA ILE A 5 5.58 10.21 -0.08
C ILE A 5 6.27 11.03 -1.18
N VAL A 6 7.38 10.52 -1.70
CA VAL A 6 8.21 11.17 -2.73
C VAL A 6 8.29 10.36 -4.02
N GLY A 7 7.73 9.14 -4.04
CA GLY A 7 7.73 8.28 -5.21
C GLY A 7 6.67 7.18 -5.16
N GLY A 8 6.39 6.59 -6.33
CA GLY A 8 5.26 5.68 -6.53
C GLY A 8 3.98 6.40 -6.97
N PRO A 9 2.85 5.68 -7.11
CA PRO A 9 2.71 4.23 -6.94
C PRO A 9 3.39 3.46 -8.08
N VAL A 10 4.26 2.49 -7.74
CA VAL A 10 4.85 1.55 -8.71
C VAL A 10 4.23 0.16 -8.49
N PRO A 11 3.49 -0.39 -9.47
CA PRO A 11 3.01 -1.77 -9.39
C PRO A 11 4.17 -2.73 -9.19
N GLN A 12 4.01 -3.68 -8.26
CA GLN A 12 4.96 -4.76 -8.04
C GLN A 12 4.38 -6.06 -8.60
N PRO A 13 5.23 -7.07 -8.91
CA PRO A 13 4.74 -8.37 -9.30
C PRO A 13 3.72 -8.91 -8.30
N GLU A 14 2.60 -9.41 -8.83
CA GLU A 14 1.57 -10.06 -8.02
C GLU A 14 2.18 -11.29 -7.32
N ALA A 15 1.80 -11.51 -6.07
CA ALA A 15 2.28 -12.63 -5.27
C ALA A 15 1.09 -13.43 -4.74
N GLY A 16 0.72 -14.48 -5.47
CA GLY A 16 -0.53 -15.22 -5.21
C GLY A 16 -1.75 -14.33 -5.45
N ASP A 17 -2.70 -14.35 -4.51
CA ASP A 17 -3.96 -13.59 -4.58
C ASP A 17 -3.82 -12.13 -4.10
N HIS A 18 -2.59 -11.61 -4.09
CA HIS A 18 -2.27 -10.29 -3.58
C HIS A 18 -1.77 -9.36 -4.69
N ARG A 19 -2.39 -8.17 -4.77
CA ARG A 19 -1.84 -7.06 -5.54
C ARG A 19 -0.92 -6.22 -4.67
N ARG A 20 0.23 -5.83 -5.22
CA ARG A 20 1.26 -5.08 -4.50
C ARG A 20 1.59 -3.78 -5.19
N VAL A 21 1.69 -2.70 -4.41
CA VAL A 21 2.08 -1.38 -4.91
C VAL A 21 3.16 -0.80 -3.99
N LEU A 22 4.28 -0.37 -4.58
CA LEU A 22 5.37 0.26 -3.85
C LEU A 22 5.20 1.78 -3.85
N TYR A 23 5.33 2.36 -2.66
CA TYR A 23 5.51 3.78 -2.41
C TYR A 23 6.87 4.04 -1.80
N ILE A 24 7.43 5.21 -2.08
CA ILE A 24 8.67 5.66 -1.45
C ILE A 24 8.34 6.83 -0.54
N ALA A 25 8.71 6.70 0.73
CA ALA A 25 8.57 7.76 1.71
C ALA A 25 9.95 8.24 2.21
N GLU A 26 10.07 9.54 2.47
CA GLU A 26 11.29 10.18 3.00
C GLU A 26 10.99 11.00 4.25
N ARG A 27 11.93 10.98 5.21
CA ARG A 27 11.94 11.80 6.43
C ARG A 27 13.37 12.25 6.71
N GLY A 28 13.68 13.51 6.41
CA GLY A 28 15.05 14.02 6.50
C GLY A 28 15.96 13.33 5.48
N THR A 29 17.03 12.67 5.93
CA THR A 29 17.92 11.85 5.08
C THR A 29 17.49 10.38 4.99
N ALA A 30 16.48 9.96 5.77
CA ALA A 30 15.98 8.60 5.77
C ALA A 30 14.96 8.39 4.64
N ARG A 31 15.08 7.26 3.94
CA ARG A 31 14.20 6.85 2.84
C ARG A 31 13.76 5.41 3.05
N VAL A 32 12.47 5.14 2.84
CA VAL A 32 11.87 3.82 3.02
C VAL A 32 10.92 3.49 1.87
N GLY A 33 11.00 2.25 1.39
CA GLY A 33 9.99 1.68 0.50
C GLY A 33 8.89 1.03 1.30
N VAL A 34 7.64 1.46 1.08
CA VAL A 34 6.45 0.89 1.70
C VAL A 34 5.66 0.14 0.64
N VAL A 35 5.58 -1.17 0.78
CA VAL A 35 4.76 -2.02 -0.07
C VAL A 35 3.35 -2.10 0.51
N VAL A 36 2.37 -1.68 -0.27
CA VAL A 36 0.96 -1.84 0.05
C VAL A 36 0.47 -3.11 -0.63
N GLU A 37 0.07 -4.11 0.16
CA GLU A 37 -0.53 -5.36 -0.32
C GLU A 37 -2.05 -5.29 -0.18
N LEU A 38 -2.78 -5.46 -1.27
CA LEU A 38 -4.22 -5.65 -1.22
C LEU A 38 -4.54 -7.15 -1.17
N SER A 39 -5.27 -7.56 -0.15
CA SER A 39 -5.82 -8.91 -0.01
C SER A 39 -7.34 -8.86 0.01
N GLY A 40 -8.01 -9.65 -0.82
CA GLY A 40 -9.47 -9.75 -0.75
C GLY A 40 -10.02 -10.85 -1.64
N THR A 41 -11.12 -11.47 -1.19
CA THR A 41 -11.93 -12.44 -1.96
C THR A 41 -12.39 -11.89 -3.31
N VAL A 42 -12.47 -10.56 -3.44
CA VAL A 42 -12.82 -9.88 -4.71
C VAL A 42 -11.75 -10.08 -5.79
N LEU A 43 -10.45 -10.11 -5.43
CA LEU A 43 -9.37 -10.43 -6.38
C LEU A 43 -9.45 -11.88 -6.88
N ALA A 44 -9.89 -12.80 -6.00
CA ALA A 44 -10.04 -14.21 -6.33
C ALA A 44 -11.25 -14.51 -7.24
N CYS A 45 -12.30 -13.68 -7.23
CA CYS A 45 -13.54 -13.94 -7.96
C CYS A 45 -13.65 -13.27 -9.34
N ALA A 46 -12.93 -12.18 -9.62
CA ALA A 46 -13.01 -11.49 -10.92
C ALA A 46 -11.77 -10.61 -11.19
N PRO A 47 -10.63 -11.18 -11.60
CA PRO A 47 -9.37 -10.44 -11.77
C PRO A 47 -9.38 -9.44 -12.95
N GLU A 48 -10.22 -9.66 -13.96
CA GLU A 48 -10.14 -8.93 -15.24
C GLU A 48 -11.06 -7.70 -15.29
N SER A 49 -12.26 -7.79 -14.70
CA SER A 49 -13.30 -6.75 -14.78
C SER A 49 -13.21 -5.66 -13.71
N LEU A 50 -12.41 -5.91 -12.65
CA LEU A 50 -12.26 -5.03 -11.49
C LEU A 50 -10.88 -4.38 -11.39
N ALA A 51 -10.01 -4.58 -12.39
CA ALA A 51 -8.65 -4.07 -12.36
C ALA A 51 -8.60 -2.55 -12.13
N SER A 52 -9.40 -1.75 -12.84
CA SER A 52 -9.37 -0.29 -12.71
C SER A 52 -9.89 0.25 -11.36
N PRO A 53 -11.09 -0.16 -10.86
CA PRO A 53 -11.58 0.31 -9.56
C PRO A 53 -10.71 -0.15 -8.40
N LEU A 54 -10.19 -1.38 -8.44
CA LEU A 54 -9.32 -1.88 -7.38
C LEU A 54 -7.97 -1.18 -7.39
N ASP A 55 -7.39 -0.89 -8.56
CA ASP A 55 -6.13 -0.15 -8.65
C ASP A 55 -6.28 1.28 -8.08
N GLU A 56 -7.39 1.95 -8.35
CA GLU A 56 -7.69 3.27 -7.76
C GLU A 56 -7.88 3.18 -6.24
N ALA A 57 -8.54 2.13 -5.76
CA ALA A 57 -8.75 1.90 -4.34
C ALA A 57 -7.44 1.59 -3.60
N VAL A 58 -6.55 0.77 -4.18
CA VAL A 58 -5.19 0.53 -3.63
C VAL A 58 -4.40 1.82 -3.60
N ARG A 59 -4.47 2.61 -4.68
CA ARG A 59 -3.74 3.87 -4.76
C ARG A 59 -4.18 4.86 -3.71
N THR A 60 -5.48 4.95 -3.48
CA THR A 60 -6.10 5.90 -2.54
C THR A 60 -5.94 5.42 -1.11
N MET A 61 -6.40 4.21 -0.77
CA MET A 61 -6.30 3.66 0.59
C MET A 61 -4.85 3.45 1.02
N GLY A 62 -4.00 2.94 0.13
CA GLY A 62 -2.57 2.74 0.42
C GLY A 62 -1.86 4.04 0.71
N ARG A 63 -2.14 5.09 -0.08
CA ARG A 63 -1.60 6.43 0.16
C ARG A 63 -2.11 7.00 1.49
N SER A 64 -3.42 6.94 1.75
CA SER A 64 -4.01 7.47 2.99
C SER A 64 -3.41 6.81 4.22
N LEU A 65 -3.19 5.49 4.22
CA LEU A 65 -2.56 4.79 5.35
C LEU A 65 -1.11 5.22 5.59
N ILE A 66 -0.34 5.47 4.53
CA ILE A 66 1.03 5.98 4.66
C ILE A 66 1.00 7.42 5.23
N GLU A 67 0.06 8.24 4.77
CA GLU A 67 -0.13 9.61 5.26
C GLU A 67 -0.61 9.65 6.72
N GLU A 68 -1.53 8.78 7.12
CA GLU A 68 -1.97 8.60 8.50
C GLU A 68 -0.79 8.24 9.41
N ARG A 69 0.09 7.35 8.95
CA ARG A 69 1.30 6.92 9.68
C ARG A 69 2.49 7.85 9.50
N ALA A 70 2.34 8.97 8.79
CA ALA A 70 3.47 9.84 8.48
C ALA A 70 4.13 10.46 9.72
N HIS A 71 3.43 10.50 10.85
CA HIS A 71 3.94 11.00 12.12
C HIS A 71 4.73 9.94 12.92
N GLU A 72 4.65 8.66 12.56
CA GLU A 72 5.37 7.57 13.24
C GLU A 72 6.89 7.74 13.13
N GLU A 73 7.62 7.26 14.13
CA GLU A 73 9.09 7.27 14.14
C GLU A 73 9.65 6.46 12.95
N SER A 74 9.06 5.29 12.70
CA SER A 74 9.41 4.40 11.59
C SER A 74 8.16 3.98 10.85
N LEU A 75 8.15 4.11 9.52
CA LEU A 75 7.09 3.53 8.70
C LEU A 75 7.29 2.01 8.56
N PRO A 76 6.21 1.21 8.62
CA PRO A 76 6.27 -0.20 8.28
C PRO A 76 6.64 -0.39 6.81
N ARG A 77 7.46 -1.41 6.51
CA ARG A 77 7.88 -1.73 5.14
C ARG A 77 6.75 -2.34 4.31
N VAL A 78 5.78 -2.96 4.98
CA VAL A 78 4.62 -3.61 4.35
C VAL A 78 3.36 -3.18 5.06
N LEU A 79 2.37 -2.73 4.29
CA LEU A 79 1.02 -2.40 4.76
C LEU A 79 0.02 -3.29 4.05
N ARG A 80 -0.82 -4.00 4.81
CA ARG A 80 -1.89 -4.81 4.23
C ARG A 80 -3.21 -4.05 4.25
N VAL A 81 -3.86 -4.02 3.11
CA VAL A 81 -5.18 -3.43 2.94
C VAL A 81 -6.10 -4.58 2.58
N SER A 82 -7.20 -4.72 3.32
CA SER A 82 -8.28 -5.61 2.92
C SER A 82 -9.49 -4.77 2.58
N THR A 83 -10.31 -5.25 1.65
CA THR A 83 -11.61 -4.63 1.34
C THR A 83 -12.59 -4.69 2.52
N ALA A 84 -12.29 -5.47 3.57
CA ALA A 84 -13.04 -5.53 4.82
C ALA A 84 -12.52 -4.54 5.89
N GLY A 85 -11.45 -3.78 5.59
CA GLY A 85 -10.78 -2.87 6.53
C GLY A 85 -9.26 -2.98 6.41
N ALA A 86 -8.55 -1.85 6.54
CA ALA A 86 -7.09 -1.83 6.53
C ALA A 86 -6.53 -2.48 7.80
N VAL A 87 -5.64 -3.48 7.65
CA VAL A 87 -4.99 -4.16 8.78
C VAL A 87 -3.50 -3.99 8.60
N ALA A 88 -2.86 -3.14 9.40
CA ALA A 88 -1.42 -3.04 9.39
C ALA A 88 -0.82 -4.36 9.91
N ALA A 89 -0.17 -5.11 9.04
CA ALA A 89 0.61 -6.28 9.44
C ALA A 89 1.94 -5.81 10.02
N ALA A 90 2.15 -6.06 11.31
CA ALA A 90 3.46 -5.92 11.93
C ALA A 90 4.42 -6.96 11.33
N ALA A 91 5.63 -6.51 10.97
CA ALA A 91 6.73 -7.37 10.56
C ALA A 91 7.44 -7.96 11.77
#